data_AF-I1BPS2-F1
#
_entry.id   AF-I1BPS2-F1
#
_cell.length_a   1.000
_cell.length_b   1.000
_cell.length_c   1.000
_cell.angle_alpha   90.00
_cell.angle_beta   90.00
_cell.angle_gamma   90.00
#
_symmetry.space_group_name_H-M   'P 1'
#
loop_
_entity.id
_entity.type
_entity.pdbx_description
1 polymer ?
#
loop_
_entity_poly.entity_id
_entity_poly.type
_entity_poly.pdbx_seq_one_letter_code
_entity_poly.pdbx_strand_id
1 'polypeptide(L)'
;MSKVRRASIQENNDFQLSTRTRKSISKSRRSSLAEEMIKPSSSRRNSFAALMNSIQAIEEPSMDVHKIYKKKVNKSFHKLNCFFGEPTPVDVCVCEIKKEGLKAILESKVPLCYFLYYLLDEHSSENLFFFLEIEQFEKASLKEQKETVHSIYNTFISNKAELQVNLDDKVRRNILDRLGMGHDLLTLFQPAKMSIYNLLETSFMRFLDTKIYQEMIDQCGELTIHYAQPTVQIALDYLYQYLKQQKKNMKSLEDESFVRHYELIKRVIEKFVRNMFGKGYLPSKFKMN
;
A
#
# COMPACT_ATOMS: atom_id res chain seq x y z
N MET A 1 -38.58 -5.35 61.31
CA MET A 1 -38.49 -6.80 61.05
C MET A 1 -37.81 -6.99 59.70
N SER A 2 -36.82 -7.88 59.48
CA SER A 2 -36.11 -8.78 60.41
C SER A 2 -34.68 -9.07 59.92
N LYS A 3 -33.86 -9.77 60.72
CA LYS A 3 -32.40 -9.90 60.56
C LYS A 3 -31.97 -11.13 59.73
N VAL A 4 -30.89 -10.95 58.95
CA VAL A 4 -29.68 -11.81 58.83
C VAL A 4 -29.82 -13.35 58.95
N ARG A 5 -29.30 -14.09 57.94
CA ARG A 5 -28.39 -15.25 58.15
C ARG A 5 -27.63 -15.69 56.89
N ARG A 6 -26.47 -16.35 57.10
CA ARG A 6 -25.63 -17.06 56.11
C ARG A 6 -25.73 -18.58 56.33
N ALA A 7 -25.71 -19.37 55.25
CA ALA A 7 -25.03 -20.67 55.06
C ALA A 7 -25.43 -21.19 53.66
N SER A 8 -24.59 -21.71 52.75
CA SER A 8 -23.32 -22.47 52.82
C SER A 8 -23.51 -23.98 53.06
N ILE A 9 -23.85 -24.71 51.99
CA ILE A 9 -23.49 -26.11 51.74
C ILE A 9 -22.92 -26.20 50.30
N GLN A 10 -22.15 -27.23 50.00
CA GLN A 10 -21.12 -27.30 48.97
C GLN A 10 -21.12 -28.71 48.34
N GLU A 11 -20.95 -28.83 47.02
CA GLU A 11 -20.02 -29.78 46.37
C GLU A 11 -20.07 -29.79 44.82
N ASN A 12 -18.88 -29.61 44.24
CA ASN A 12 -18.28 -30.22 43.06
C ASN A 12 -19.15 -30.85 41.94
N ASN A 13 -18.89 -30.44 40.69
CA ASN A 13 -18.56 -31.36 39.60
C ASN A 13 -17.80 -30.65 38.47
N ASP A 14 -16.61 -31.16 38.12
CA ASP A 14 -15.75 -30.59 37.07
C ASP A 14 -16.21 -31.00 35.66
N PHE A 15 -16.51 -30.02 34.80
CA PHE A 15 -16.74 -30.27 33.37
C PHE A 15 -15.42 -30.24 32.59
N GLN A 16 -14.71 -31.37 32.58
CA GLN A 16 -13.47 -31.53 31.80
C GLN A 16 -13.74 -31.57 30.29
N LEU A 17 -12.83 -30.97 29.51
CA LEU A 17 -12.86 -31.04 28.04
C LEU A 17 -12.50 -32.46 27.57
N SER A 18 -13.45 -33.14 26.90
CA SER A 18 -13.23 -34.46 26.31
C SER A 18 -12.56 -34.37 24.94
N THR A 19 -11.42 -35.04 24.77
CA THR A 19 -10.72 -35.18 23.48
C THR A 19 -10.67 -36.63 23.03
N ARG A 20 -11.38 -36.98 21.94
CA ARG A 20 -11.29 -38.24 21.15
C ARG A 20 -12.26 -38.14 19.95
N THR A 21 -12.10 -38.86 18.83
CA THR A 21 -11.22 -39.99 18.50
C THR A 21 -10.76 -39.92 17.03
N ARG A 22 -9.63 -40.56 16.69
CA ARG A 22 -9.31 -40.92 15.29
C ARG A 22 -10.41 -41.80 14.69
N LYS A 23 -10.71 -41.65 13.39
CA LYS A 23 -11.28 -42.72 12.55
C LYS A 23 -10.18 -43.36 11.69
N SER A 24 -10.02 -44.67 11.81
CA SER A 24 -9.20 -45.51 10.92
C SER A 24 -10.07 -46.10 9.81
N ILE A 25 -9.56 -46.13 8.58
CA ILE A 25 -10.22 -46.81 7.45
C ILE A 25 -9.42 -48.07 7.12
N SER A 26 -10.03 -49.23 7.28
CA SER A 26 -9.50 -50.55 6.96
C SER A 26 -9.80 -50.95 5.51
N LYS A 27 -9.01 -51.87 4.93
CA LYS A 27 -9.11 -52.31 3.52
C LYS A 27 -9.81 -53.67 3.37
N SER A 28 -10.61 -53.82 2.32
CA SER A 28 -10.93 -55.08 1.61
C SER A 28 -11.36 -54.68 0.17
N ARG A 29 -10.71 -55.14 -0.92
CA ARG A 29 -10.89 -56.43 -1.65
C ARG A 29 -12.30 -56.56 -2.30
N ARG A 30 -12.49 -57.03 -3.55
CA ARG A 30 -11.59 -57.73 -4.52
C ARG A 30 -12.15 -57.72 -5.96
N SER A 31 -11.28 -57.64 -6.99
CA SER A 31 -11.35 -58.27 -8.34
C SER A 31 -10.48 -57.50 -9.36
N SER A 32 -10.01 -58.05 -10.49
CA SER A 32 -9.33 -59.34 -10.77
C SER A 32 -8.82 -59.36 -12.24
N LEU A 33 -7.69 -60.03 -12.53
CA LEU A 33 -7.06 -60.21 -13.87
C LEU A 33 -6.47 -58.90 -14.46
N ALA A 34 -5.36 -58.85 -15.22
CA ALA A 34 -4.19 -59.71 -15.47
C ALA A 34 -3.12 -58.82 -16.21
N GLU A 35 -1.86 -59.17 -16.56
CA GLU A 35 -1.00 -60.35 -16.32
C GLU A 35 0.51 -60.01 -16.55
N GLU A 36 1.37 -61.04 -16.49
CA GLU A 36 2.70 -61.17 -17.12
C GLU A 36 3.94 -60.44 -16.52
N MET A 37 5.13 -60.72 -17.09
CA MET A 37 6.43 -60.73 -16.40
C MET A 37 7.40 -59.59 -16.75
N ILE A 38 8.34 -59.29 -15.82
CA ILE A 38 9.82 -59.38 -16.00
C ILE A 38 10.55 -58.78 -14.76
N LYS A 39 11.75 -59.29 -14.43
CA LYS A 39 12.73 -58.68 -13.50
C LYS A 39 14.05 -58.42 -14.26
N PRO A 40 14.85 -57.43 -13.85
CA PRO A 40 16.06 -57.77 -13.10
C PRO A 40 16.38 -56.83 -11.92
N SER A 41 17.57 -57.00 -11.34
CA SER A 41 18.05 -56.45 -10.07
C SER A 41 18.65 -55.04 -10.16
N SER A 42 18.75 -54.34 -9.02
CA SER A 42 20.07 -53.95 -8.48
C SER A 42 20.05 -53.43 -7.03
N SER A 43 21.22 -53.56 -6.40
CA SER A 43 21.80 -52.77 -5.29
C SER A 43 21.12 -52.64 -3.92
N ARG A 44 21.97 -52.30 -2.95
CA ARG A 44 21.75 -52.35 -1.50
C ARG A 44 21.02 -51.10 -0.99
N ARG A 45 20.16 -51.26 0.01
CA ARG A 45 19.67 -50.13 0.83
C ARG A 45 20.81 -49.67 1.75
N ASN A 46 21.49 -48.58 1.41
CA ASN A 46 22.29 -47.86 2.41
C ASN A 46 21.34 -47.22 3.43
N SER A 47 21.55 -47.48 4.72
CA SER A 47 20.73 -46.92 5.79
C SER A 47 21.09 -45.45 6.04
N PHE A 48 20.08 -44.62 6.28
CA PHE A 48 20.25 -43.17 6.54
C PHE A 48 21.20 -42.89 7.72
N ALA A 49 21.31 -43.83 8.67
CA ALA A 49 22.23 -43.78 9.81
C ALA A 49 23.71 -43.70 9.40
N ALA A 50 24.11 -44.27 8.26
CA ALA A 50 25.51 -44.25 7.81
C ALA A 50 25.99 -42.84 7.41
N LEU A 51 25.07 -41.93 7.07
CA LEU A 51 25.39 -40.56 6.66
C LEU A 51 25.58 -39.59 7.85
N MET A 52 25.02 -39.92 9.01
CA MET A 52 25.09 -39.06 10.20
C MET A 52 26.45 -39.14 10.92
N ASN A 53 27.20 -40.23 10.73
CA ASN A 53 28.50 -40.46 11.39
C ASN A 53 29.70 -39.84 10.64
N SER A 54 29.48 -39.10 9.55
CA SER A 54 30.54 -38.52 8.70
C SER A 54 30.53 -36.99 8.63
N ILE A 55 29.83 -36.29 9.52
CA ILE A 55 29.84 -34.82 9.60
C ILE A 55 30.70 -34.40 10.80
N GLN A 56 32.01 -34.32 10.60
CA GLN A 56 32.89 -33.54 11.47
C GLN A 56 32.85 -32.08 11.04
N ALA A 57 32.71 -31.17 12.00
CA ALA A 57 32.99 -29.73 11.94
C ALA A 57 32.78 -29.04 10.56
N ILE A 58 31.53 -28.76 10.23
CA ILE A 58 31.17 -27.70 9.28
C ILE A 58 30.58 -26.56 10.11
N GLU A 59 31.15 -25.36 10.02
CA GLU A 59 30.60 -24.16 10.67
C GLU A 59 29.20 -23.88 10.12
N GLU A 60 28.20 -23.66 10.98
CA GLU A 60 26.84 -23.39 10.48
C GLU A 60 26.82 -22.05 9.74
N PRO A 61 26.48 -22.01 8.43
CA PRO A 61 26.25 -20.76 7.74
C PRO A 61 24.98 -20.14 8.32
N SER A 62 25.13 -19.03 9.05
CA SER A 62 24.03 -18.34 9.74
C SER A 62 22.86 -18.09 8.79
N MET A 63 21.85 -18.96 8.86
CA MET A 63 20.69 -18.91 7.98
C MET A 63 19.77 -17.81 8.47
N ASP A 64 19.79 -16.67 7.77
CA ASP A 64 18.89 -15.54 8.00
C ASP A 64 17.42 -15.99 8.04
N VAL A 65 16.92 -16.19 9.26
CA VAL A 65 15.56 -16.67 9.55
C VAL A 65 14.52 -15.66 9.08
N HIS A 66 14.83 -14.36 9.08
CA HIS A 66 13.96 -13.32 8.55
C HIS A 66 13.82 -13.43 7.03
N LYS A 67 14.92 -13.68 6.31
CA LYS A 67 14.93 -13.92 4.85
C LYS A 67 14.25 -15.24 4.47
N ILE A 68 14.38 -16.29 5.29
CA ILE A 68 13.60 -17.53 5.14
C ILE A 68 12.10 -17.26 5.37
N TYR A 69 11.74 -16.53 6.43
CA TYR A 69 10.37 -16.14 6.75
C TYR A 69 9.75 -15.31 5.60
N LYS A 70 10.43 -14.26 5.14
CA LYS A 70 10.00 -13.41 4.01
C LYS A 70 9.83 -14.23 2.72
N LYS A 71 10.74 -15.17 2.43
CA LYS A 71 10.63 -16.11 1.30
C LYS A 71 9.47 -17.12 1.45
N LYS A 72 9.10 -17.47 2.69
CA LYS A 72 7.92 -18.31 3.00
C LYS A 72 6.61 -17.54 2.88
N VAL A 73 6.55 -16.30 3.38
CA VAL A 73 5.42 -15.37 3.22
C VAL A 73 5.14 -15.10 1.74
N ASN A 74 6.17 -14.76 0.95
CA ASN A 74 6.01 -14.54 -0.50
C ASN A 74 5.48 -15.79 -1.23
N LYS A 75 5.90 -17.00 -0.81
CA LYS A 75 5.33 -18.26 -1.34
C LYS A 75 3.88 -18.50 -0.92
N SER A 76 3.49 -18.10 0.29
CA SER A 76 2.08 -18.13 0.73
C SER A 76 1.24 -17.12 -0.05
N PHE A 77 1.72 -15.89 -0.25
CA PHE A 77 1.07 -14.87 -1.08
C PHE A 77 0.85 -15.36 -2.51
N HIS A 78 1.86 -15.95 -3.15
CA HIS A 78 1.70 -16.56 -4.47
C HIS A 78 0.66 -17.69 -4.50
N LYS A 79 0.56 -18.52 -3.44
CA LYS A 79 -0.51 -19.52 -3.32
C LYS A 79 -1.90 -18.91 -3.16
N LEU A 80 -2.03 -17.80 -2.43
CA LEU A 80 -3.29 -17.08 -2.29
C LEU A 80 -3.74 -16.50 -3.64
N ASN A 81 -2.84 -15.83 -4.37
CA ASN A 81 -3.14 -15.27 -5.70
C ASN A 81 -3.54 -16.36 -6.70
N CYS A 82 -2.89 -17.53 -6.67
CA CYS A 82 -3.26 -18.69 -7.49
C CYS A 82 -4.54 -19.42 -7.02
N PHE A 83 -5.09 -19.10 -5.84
CA PHE A 83 -6.30 -19.72 -5.29
C PHE A 83 -7.53 -18.81 -5.42
N PHE A 84 -7.35 -17.48 -5.34
CA PHE A 84 -8.43 -16.50 -5.45
C PHE A 84 -8.60 -15.89 -6.84
N GLY A 85 -7.54 -15.86 -7.67
CA GLY A 85 -7.59 -15.33 -9.04
C GLY A 85 -7.35 -13.82 -9.09
N GLU A 86 -6.24 -13.43 -9.71
CA GLU A 86 -5.63 -12.09 -9.64
C GLU A 86 -5.29 -11.61 -8.21
N PRO A 87 -4.36 -10.66 -8.04
CA PRO A 87 -4.29 -9.91 -6.80
C PRO A 87 -5.53 -9.00 -6.73
N THR A 88 -6.45 -9.27 -5.80
CA THR A 88 -7.44 -8.24 -5.44
C THR A 88 -6.68 -6.97 -5.05
N PRO A 89 -7.15 -5.76 -5.43
CA PRO A 89 -6.51 -4.51 -5.02
C PRO A 89 -6.75 -4.29 -3.51
N VAL A 90 -5.89 -4.93 -2.73
CA VAL A 90 -5.69 -4.73 -1.29
C VAL A 90 -5.15 -3.32 -1.10
N ASP A 91 -5.89 -2.51 -0.34
CA ASP A 91 -5.46 -1.20 0.12
C ASP A 91 -4.75 -1.35 1.49
N VAL A 92 -3.95 -0.36 1.88
CA VAL A 92 -3.17 -0.40 3.12
C VAL A 92 -4.06 -0.04 4.32
N CYS A 93 -4.09 -0.91 5.33
CA CYS A 93 -4.95 -0.70 6.49
C CYS A 93 -4.40 0.36 7.46
N VAL A 94 -5.31 0.97 8.24
CA VAL A 94 -4.99 2.03 9.22
C VAL A 94 -3.96 1.56 10.26
N CYS A 95 -4.01 0.30 10.69
CA CYS A 95 -3.05 -0.30 11.62
C CYS A 95 -1.62 -0.35 11.03
N GLU A 96 -1.48 -0.56 9.71
CA GLU A 96 -0.19 -0.54 9.02
C GLU A 96 0.31 0.90 8.83
N ILE A 97 -0.58 1.86 8.54
CA ILE A 97 -0.26 3.30 8.51
C ILE A 97 0.24 3.80 9.87
N LYS A 98 -0.41 3.38 10.97
CA LYS A 98 0.02 3.68 12.35
C LYS A 98 1.39 3.08 12.73
N LYS A 99 1.88 2.10 11.98
CA LYS A 99 3.11 1.35 12.28
C LYS A 99 4.29 1.71 11.36
N GLU A 100 4.03 1.97 10.08
CA GLU A 100 5.05 2.26 9.05
C GLU A 100 5.02 3.74 8.60
N GLY A 101 4.11 4.56 9.14
CA GLY A 101 4.06 6.02 8.95
C GLY A 101 3.74 6.47 7.54
N LEU A 102 4.37 7.57 7.09
CA LEU A 102 4.13 8.17 5.78
C LEU A 102 4.25 7.16 4.64
N LYS A 103 5.24 6.25 4.69
CA LYS A 103 5.45 5.24 3.66
C LYS A 103 4.19 4.41 3.39
N ALA A 104 3.48 3.97 4.44
CA ALA A 104 2.28 3.15 4.29
C ALA A 104 1.09 3.93 3.73
N ILE A 105 0.90 5.21 4.10
CA ILE A 105 -0.19 6.01 3.53
C ILE A 105 0.09 6.40 2.06
N LEU A 106 1.35 6.59 1.66
CA LEU A 106 1.74 6.80 0.25
C LEU A 106 1.53 5.57 -0.63
N GLU A 107 1.57 4.37 -0.05
CA GLU A 107 1.25 3.10 -0.74
C GLU A 107 -0.27 2.81 -0.77
N SER A 108 -1.09 3.60 -0.06
CA SER A 108 -2.55 3.44 0.05
C SER A 108 -3.34 4.22 -1.02
N LYS A 109 -4.65 3.97 -1.11
CA LYS A 109 -5.58 4.69 -2.01
C LYS A 109 -6.62 5.51 -1.25
N VAL A 110 -7.46 4.87 -0.43
CA VAL A 110 -8.54 5.56 0.29
C VAL A 110 -7.99 6.42 1.44
N PRO A 111 -7.09 5.93 2.33
CA PRO A 111 -6.45 6.78 3.34
C PRO A 111 -5.68 7.96 2.71
N LEU A 112 -4.99 7.72 1.58
CA LEU A 112 -4.27 8.77 0.84
C LEU A 112 -5.17 9.92 0.35
N CYS A 113 -6.47 9.70 0.13
CA CYS A 113 -7.40 10.78 -0.23
C CYS A 113 -7.59 11.79 0.92
N TYR A 114 -7.61 11.33 2.17
CA TYR A 114 -7.71 12.19 3.36
C TYR A 114 -6.42 13.01 3.57
N PHE A 115 -5.26 12.38 3.38
CA PHE A 115 -3.97 13.08 3.44
C PHE A 115 -3.81 14.08 2.28
N LEU A 116 -4.26 13.74 1.06
CA LEU A 116 -4.31 14.68 -0.06
C LEU A 116 -5.24 15.87 0.21
N TYR A 117 -6.42 15.65 0.77
CA TYR A 117 -7.32 16.74 1.18
C TYR A 117 -6.64 17.69 2.17
N TYR A 118 -5.99 17.13 3.19
CA TYR A 118 -5.25 17.90 4.19
C TYR A 118 -4.11 18.74 3.57
N LEU A 119 -3.31 18.16 2.66
CA LEU A 119 -2.26 18.89 1.94
C LEU A 119 -2.80 19.94 0.95
N LEU A 120 -4.04 19.79 0.47
CA LEU A 120 -4.72 20.81 -0.35
C LEU A 120 -5.17 22.01 0.51
N ASP A 121 -5.64 21.75 1.74
CA ASP A 121 -6.05 22.78 2.70
C ASP A 121 -4.84 23.54 3.30
N GLU A 122 -3.74 22.84 3.57
CA GLU A 122 -2.45 23.46 3.97
C GLU A 122 -1.60 23.99 2.80
N HIS A 123 -2.14 24.06 1.57
CA HIS A 123 -1.43 24.59 0.38
C HIS A 123 -0.03 23.96 0.12
N SER A 124 0.09 22.65 0.31
CA SER A 124 1.35 21.87 0.14
C SER A 124 1.20 20.58 -0.71
N SER A 125 0.07 20.45 -1.42
CA SER A 125 -0.29 19.29 -2.24
C SER A 125 0.67 18.96 -3.40
N GLU A 126 1.40 19.95 -3.92
CA GLU A 126 2.39 19.81 -4.98
C GLU A 126 3.52 18.85 -4.61
N ASN A 127 3.87 18.76 -3.33
CA ASN A 127 4.84 17.80 -2.80
C ASN A 127 4.37 16.35 -3.02
N LEU A 128 3.09 16.06 -2.75
CA LEU A 128 2.51 14.73 -2.95
C LEU A 128 2.35 14.43 -4.45
N PHE A 129 1.88 15.41 -5.24
CA PHE A 129 1.75 15.24 -6.69
C PHE A 129 3.10 14.95 -7.36
N PHE A 130 4.17 15.66 -6.99
CA PHE A 130 5.52 15.37 -7.45
C PHE A 130 5.97 13.97 -7.05
N PHE A 131 5.85 13.61 -5.77
CA PHE A 131 6.27 12.28 -5.28
C PHE A 131 5.58 11.14 -6.04
N LEU A 132 4.26 11.23 -6.25
CA LEU A 132 3.48 10.24 -6.99
C LEU A 132 3.84 10.20 -8.49
N GLU A 133 4.18 11.33 -9.12
CA GLU A 133 4.63 11.35 -10.51
C GLU A 133 6.02 10.71 -10.65
N ILE A 134 6.94 10.93 -9.70
CA ILE A 134 8.24 10.25 -9.66
C ILE A 134 8.10 8.74 -9.41
N GLU A 135 7.21 8.32 -8.50
CA GLU A 135 6.89 6.91 -8.25
C GLU A 135 6.30 6.19 -9.48
N GLN A 136 5.67 6.92 -10.40
CA GLN A 136 5.22 6.38 -11.70
C GLN A 136 6.38 6.39 -12.71
N PHE A 137 7.15 7.48 -12.78
CA PHE A 137 8.30 7.65 -13.67
C PHE A 137 9.37 6.56 -13.51
N GLU A 138 9.75 6.23 -12.27
CA GLU A 138 10.75 5.18 -11.98
C GLU A 138 10.31 3.78 -12.42
N LYS A 139 9.00 3.53 -12.50
CA LYS A 139 8.40 2.25 -12.89
C LYS A 139 8.05 2.18 -14.39
N ALA A 140 8.05 3.32 -15.07
CA ALA A 140 7.76 3.43 -16.49
C ALA A 140 8.92 2.92 -17.36
N SER A 141 8.66 2.64 -18.65
CA SER A 141 9.71 2.27 -19.58
C SER A 141 10.65 3.44 -19.90
N LEU A 142 11.88 3.15 -20.32
CA LEU A 142 12.86 4.16 -20.73
C LEU A 142 12.36 5.06 -21.89
N LYS A 143 11.38 4.61 -22.67
CA LYS A 143 10.69 5.44 -23.66
C LYS A 143 9.79 6.47 -22.96
N GLU A 144 8.88 6.01 -22.11
CA GLU A 144 7.94 6.87 -21.38
C GLU A 144 8.68 7.86 -20.46
N GLN A 145 9.80 7.45 -19.86
CA GLN A 145 10.69 8.34 -19.10
C GLN A 145 11.24 9.48 -19.97
N LYS A 146 11.70 9.21 -21.20
CA LYS A 146 12.15 10.26 -22.13
C LYS A 146 11.02 11.19 -22.57
N GLU A 147 9.80 10.67 -22.70
CA GLU A 147 8.61 11.45 -23.05
C GLU A 147 8.09 12.31 -21.88
N THR A 148 8.31 11.88 -20.62
CA THR A 148 7.76 12.53 -19.41
C THR A 148 8.76 13.38 -18.63
N VAL A 149 10.08 13.16 -18.74
CA VAL A 149 11.10 13.85 -17.91
C VAL A 149 11.02 15.37 -18.00
N HIS A 150 10.85 15.93 -19.21
CA HIS A 150 10.70 17.37 -19.39
C HIS A 150 9.36 17.90 -18.87
N SER A 151 8.30 17.09 -18.90
CA SER A 151 7.01 17.44 -18.31
C SER A 151 7.11 17.55 -16.79
N ILE A 152 7.77 16.59 -16.13
CA ILE A 152 8.02 16.60 -14.68
C ILE A 152 8.88 17.80 -14.29
N TYR A 153 9.96 18.06 -15.02
CA TYR A 153 10.82 19.24 -14.78
C TYR A 153 10.03 20.55 -14.90
N ASN A 154 9.25 20.72 -15.97
CA ASN A 154 8.47 21.94 -16.20
C ASN A 154 7.30 22.11 -15.22
N THR A 155 6.70 21.01 -14.76
CA THR A 155 5.53 21.03 -13.85
C THR A 155 5.92 21.29 -12.40
N PHE A 156 7.09 20.81 -11.96
CA PHE A 156 7.45 20.80 -10.53
C PHE A 156 8.82 21.42 -10.17
N ILE A 157 9.81 21.42 -11.07
CA ILE A 157 11.22 21.78 -10.74
C ILE A 157 11.62 23.18 -11.27
N SER A 158 11.03 23.59 -12.39
CA SER A 158 11.31 24.87 -13.05
C SER A 158 10.94 26.08 -12.19
N ASN A 159 11.69 27.17 -12.28
CA ASN A 159 11.36 28.47 -11.65
C ASN A 159 10.09 29.14 -12.21
N LYS A 160 9.40 28.50 -13.16
CA LYS A 160 8.12 28.91 -13.73
C LYS A 160 7.06 27.81 -13.63
N ALA A 161 7.28 26.82 -12.77
CA ALA A 161 6.36 25.73 -12.52
C ALA A 161 5.14 26.23 -11.72
N GLU A 162 3.92 25.97 -12.19
CA GLU A 162 2.68 26.30 -11.47
C GLU A 162 2.46 25.41 -10.22
N LEU A 163 3.21 24.31 -10.10
CA LEU A 163 3.27 23.41 -8.93
C LEU A 163 4.72 23.26 -8.46
N GLN A 164 5.47 24.36 -8.38
CA GLN A 164 6.88 24.33 -7.97
C GLN A 164 7.03 23.74 -6.56
N VAL A 165 7.73 22.60 -6.44
CA VAL A 165 8.04 22.01 -5.13
C VAL A 165 9.19 22.72 -4.44
N ASN A 166 9.14 22.80 -3.10
CA ASN A 166 10.17 23.46 -2.31
C ASN A 166 11.47 22.62 -2.28
N LEU A 167 12.51 23.11 -2.95
CA LEU A 167 13.79 22.41 -3.13
C LEU A 167 14.97 23.36 -3.04
N ASP A 168 16.07 22.87 -2.46
CA ASP A 168 17.37 23.55 -2.47
C ASP A 168 17.81 23.93 -3.90
N ASP A 169 18.27 25.16 -4.06
CA ASP A 169 18.88 25.67 -5.30
C ASP A 169 20.04 24.82 -5.83
N LYS A 170 20.69 24.03 -4.95
CA LYS A 170 21.73 23.06 -5.32
C LYS A 170 21.14 21.82 -5.99
N VAL A 171 20.03 21.29 -5.47
CA VAL A 171 19.30 20.13 -6.04
C VAL A 171 18.68 20.53 -7.38
N ARG A 172 17.98 21.67 -7.41
CA ARG A 172 17.30 22.20 -8.60
C ARG A 172 18.27 22.41 -9.79
N ARG A 173 19.45 22.98 -9.54
CA ARG A 173 20.52 23.11 -10.55
C ARG A 173 21.06 21.74 -11.00
N ASN A 174 21.38 20.84 -10.07
CA ASN A 174 21.95 19.54 -10.42
C ASN A 174 21.02 18.71 -11.33
N ILE A 175 19.70 18.83 -11.16
CA ILE A 175 18.70 18.22 -12.05
C ILE A 175 18.76 18.86 -13.44
N LEU A 176 18.79 20.20 -13.54
CA LEU A 176 18.88 20.92 -14.82
C LEU A 176 20.18 20.54 -15.58
N ASP A 177 21.32 20.56 -14.89
CA ASP A 177 22.63 20.21 -15.47
C ASP A 177 22.61 18.78 -16.03
N ARG A 178 22.14 17.82 -15.23
CA ARG A 178 22.05 16.40 -15.62
C ARG A 178 21.06 16.14 -16.75
N LEU A 179 19.94 16.86 -16.77
CA LEU A 179 18.93 16.79 -17.83
C LEU A 179 19.49 17.28 -19.18
N GLY A 180 20.26 18.38 -19.18
CA GLY A 180 20.93 18.89 -20.37
C GLY A 180 22.04 17.95 -20.90
N MET A 181 22.69 17.19 -20.02
CA MET A 181 23.74 16.23 -20.38
C MET A 181 23.23 14.84 -20.81
N GLY A 182 21.92 14.57 -20.74
CA GLY A 182 21.35 13.28 -21.12
C GLY A 182 21.78 12.10 -20.22
N HIS A 183 22.06 12.37 -18.95
CA HIS A 183 22.46 11.35 -17.97
C HIS A 183 21.32 10.34 -17.66
N ASP A 184 21.66 9.30 -16.89
CA ASP A 184 20.70 8.32 -16.39
C ASP A 184 19.46 8.97 -15.76
N LEU A 185 18.30 8.64 -16.31
CA LEU A 185 17.01 9.17 -15.87
C LEU A 185 16.56 8.57 -14.54
N LEU A 186 16.91 7.31 -14.24
CA LEU A 186 16.47 6.62 -13.02
C LEU A 186 16.99 7.31 -11.75
N THR A 187 18.22 7.83 -11.80
CA THR A 187 18.84 8.56 -10.67
C THR A 187 18.64 10.08 -10.72
N LEU A 188 18.02 10.63 -11.78
CA LEU A 188 17.91 12.09 -11.99
C LEU A 188 17.18 12.82 -10.85
N PHE A 189 16.00 12.34 -10.46
CA PHE A 189 15.14 13.02 -9.49
C PHE A 189 15.33 12.56 -8.04
N GLN A 190 16.18 11.56 -7.78
CA GLN A 190 16.35 10.96 -6.43
C GLN A 190 16.68 11.97 -5.32
N PRO A 191 17.55 12.98 -5.52
CA PRO A 191 17.83 13.97 -4.47
C PRO A 191 16.58 14.82 -4.14
N ALA A 192 15.82 15.23 -5.16
CA ALA A 192 14.57 15.96 -4.97
C ALA A 192 13.50 15.09 -4.31
N LYS A 193 13.32 13.84 -4.76
CA LYS A 193 12.38 12.88 -4.17
C LYS A 193 12.61 12.72 -2.66
N MET A 194 13.88 12.64 -2.23
CA MET A 194 14.26 12.57 -0.82
C MET A 194 13.95 13.86 -0.05
N SER A 195 14.27 15.04 -0.61
CA SER A 195 13.90 16.34 -0.01
C SER A 195 12.39 16.48 0.17
N ILE A 196 11.61 16.13 -0.85
CA ILE A 196 10.14 16.22 -0.81
C ILE A 196 9.52 15.17 0.11
N TYR A 197 10.10 13.96 0.20
CA TYR A 197 9.68 12.97 1.21
C TYR A 197 9.80 13.53 2.63
N ASN A 198 10.88 14.25 2.96
CA ASN A 198 11.04 14.86 4.29
C ASN A 198 10.02 15.98 4.57
N LEU A 199 9.62 16.77 3.56
CA LEU A 199 8.54 17.76 3.68
C LEU A 199 7.17 17.09 3.88
N LEU A 200 6.92 16.01 3.16
CA LEU A 200 5.72 15.17 3.35
C LEU A 200 5.72 14.52 4.73
N GLU A 201 6.85 14.06 5.26
CA GLU A 201 6.94 13.45 6.60
C GLU A 201 6.63 14.50 7.68
N THR A 202 7.18 15.71 7.53
CA THR A 202 6.88 16.84 8.42
C THR A 202 5.39 17.23 8.39
N SER A 203 4.73 17.11 7.23
CA SER A 203 3.29 17.38 7.09
C SER A 203 2.43 16.20 7.56
N PHE A 204 2.90 14.96 7.37
CA PHE A 204 2.25 13.76 7.90
C PHE A 204 2.24 13.76 9.43
N MET A 205 3.32 14.18 10.09
CA MET A 205 3.34 14.32 11.56
C MET A 205 2.28 15.31 12.06
N ARG A 206 2.05 16.43 11.35
CA ARG A 206 0.93 17.36 11.64
C ARG A 206 -0.43 16.74 11.34
N PHE A 207 -0.56 15.98 10.25
CA PHE A 207 -1.81 15.31 9.85
C PHE A 207 -2.37 14.40 10.94
N LEU A 208 -1.52 13.69 11.69
CA LEU A 208 -1.92 12.77 12.77
C LEU A 208 -2.77 13.44 13.87
N ASP A 209 -2.54 14.72 14.15
CA ASP A 209 -3.28 15.49 15.17
C ASP A 209 -4.58 16.13 14.61
N THR A 210 -4.88 15.96 13.32
CA THR A 210 -6.06 16.57 12.67
C THR A 210 -7.34 15.76 12.86
N LYS A 211 -8.49 16.46 12.81
CA LYS A 211 -9.81 15.80 12.73
C LYS A 211 -9.94 14.91 11.49
N ILE A 212 -9.36 15.34 10.36
CA ILE A 212 -9.38 14.60 9.09
C ILE A 212 -8.73 13.21 9.24
N TYR A 213 -7.66 13.09 10.04
CA TYR A 213 -7.05 11.80 10.35
C TYR A 213 -7.90 10.93 11.29
N GLN A 214 -8.61 11.51 12.25
CA GLN A 214 -9.57 10.76 13.09
C GLN A 214 -10.77 10.27 12.24
N GLU A 215 -11.32 11.14 11.40
CA GLU A 215 -12.39 10.81 10.45
C GLU A 215 -11.93 9.73 9.44
N MET A 216 -10.67 9.76 9.00
CA MET A 216 -10.06 8.69 8.21
C MET A 216 -10.01 7.36 8.99
N ILE A 217 -9.60 7.37 10.27
CA ILE A 217 -9.59 6.17 11.13
C ILE A 217 -11.02 5.60 11.25
N ASP A 218 -12.01 6.44 11.53
CA ASP A 218 -13.41 6.01 11.71
C ASP A 218 -14.04 5.45 10.44
N GLN A 219 -13.81 6.08 9.29
CA GLN A 219 -14.38 5.65 8.00
C GLN A 219 -13.66 4.43 7.41
N CYS A 220 -12.35 4.32 7.58
CA CYS A 220 -11.58 3.18 7.09
C CYS A 220 -11.64 1.98 8.04
N GLY A 221 -11.46 2.19 9.35
CA GLY A 221 -11.32 1.14 10.36
C GLY A 221 -9.93 0.49 10.37
N GLU A 222 -9.50 0.04 11.55
CA GLU A 222 -8.12 -0.39 11.84
C GLU A 222 -7.53 -1.43 10.88
N LEU A 223 -8.32 -2.45 10.50
CA LEU A 223 -7.85 -3.63 9.76
C LEU A 223 -8.49 -3.78 8.37
N THR A 224 -9.25 -2.78 7.91
CA THR A 224 -9.91 -2.84 6.61
C THR A 224 -8.91 -2.62 5.48
N ILE A 225 -8.92 -3.53 4.51
CA ILE A 225 -8.08 -3.51 3.29
C ILE A 225 -8.89 -3.49 1.99
N HIS A 226 -10.21 -3.59 2.09
CA HIS A 226 -11.15 -3.58 0.97
C HIS A 226 -12.34 -2.70 1.34
N TYR A 227 -12.34 -1.46 0.82
CA TYR A 227 -13.35 -0.46 1.14
C TYR A 227 -14.60 -0.60 0.28
N ALA A 228 -15.77 -0.47 0.91
CA ALA A 228 -17.05 -0.46 0.21
C ALA A 228 -17.25 0.86 -0.56
N GLN A 229 -18.09 0.84 -1.59
CA GLN A 229 -18.39 2.03 -2.42
C GLN A 229 -18.72 3.30 -1.61
N PRO A 230 -19.52 3.26 -0.51
CA PRO A 230 -19.78 4.45 0.31
C PRO A 230 -18.51 5.02 0.96
N THR A 231 -17.64 4.17 1.50
CA THR A 231 -16.38 4.59 2.14
C THR A 231 -15.43 5.26 1.14
N VAL A 232 -15.34 4.71 -0.08
CA VAL A 232 -14.57 5.32 -1.18
C VAL A 232 -15.17 6.67 -1.57
N GLN A 233 -16.51 6.76 -1.69
CA GLN A 233 -17.18 8.00 -2.05
C GLN A 233 -16.99 9.09 -1.00
N ILE A 234 -17.07 8.77 0.29
CA ILE A 234 -16.83 9.73 1.40
C ILE A 234 -15.41 10.32 1.28
N ALA A 235 -14.40 9.47 1.06
CA ALA A 235 -13.01 9.91 0.90
C ALA A 235 -12.80 10.83 -0.33
N LEU A 236 -13.51 10.55 -1.43
CA LEU A 236 -13.50 11.39 -2.63
C LEU A 236 -14.30 12.69 -2.47
N ASP A 237 -15.37 12.67 -1.68
CA ASP A 237 -16.22 13.84 -1.43
C ASP A 237 -15.46 14.94 -0.67
N TYR A 238 -14.43 14.64 0.12
CA TYR A 238 -13.50 15.66 0.65
C TYR A 238 -12.82 16.44 -0.48
N LEU A 239 -12.21 15.74 -1.45
CA LEU A 239 -11.52 16.34 -2.59
C LEU A 239 -12.49 17.17 -3.47
N TYR A 240 -13.72 16.69 -3.67
CA TYR A 240 -14.73 17.43 -4.42
C TYR A 240 -15.36 18.58 -3.64
N GLN A 241 -15.44 18.51 -2.31
CA GLN A 241 -15.84 19.65 -1.46
C GLN A 241 -14.80 20.76 -1.49
N TYR A 242 -13.50 20.44 -1.37
CA TYR A 242 -12.41 21.41 -1.57
C TYR A 242 -12.53 22.12 -2.93
N LEU A 243 -12.67 21.36 -4.03
CA LEU A 243 -12.84 21.93 -5.36
C LEU A 243 -14.13 22.75 -5.53
N LYS A 244 -15.19 22.47 -4.77
CA LYS A 244 -16.44 23.25 -4.74
C LYS A 244 -16.26 24.55 -3.96
N GLN A 245 -15.52 24.54 -2.86
CA GLN A 245 -15.19 25.71 -2.04
C GLN A 245 -14.27 26.67 -2.82
N GLN A 246 -13.19 26.18 -3.41
CA GLN A 246 -12.30 27.04 -4.21
C GLN A 246 -13.01 27.63 -5.44
N LYS A 247 -13.92 26.88 -6.09
CA LYS A 247 -14.76 27.40 -7.17
C LYS A 247 -15.74 28.50 -6.72
N LYS A 248 -16.19 28.47 -5.45
CA LYS A 248 -17.00 29.55 -4.86
C LYS A 248 -16.14 30.80 -4.66
N ASN A 249 -14.94 30.65 -4.11
CA ASN A 249 -13.99 31.75 -3.90
C ASN A 249 -13.58 32.41 -5.23
N MET A 250 -13.33 31.60 -6.27
CA MET A 250 -13.05 32.06 -7.64
C MET A 250 -14.16 32.95 -8.20
N LYS A 251 -15.44 32.66 -7.91
CA LYS A 251 -16.58 33.48 -8.38
C LYS A 251 -16.69 34.86 -7.70
N SER A 252 -15.91 35.13 -6.67
CA SER A 252 -15.82 36.44 -5.99
C SER A 252 -14.53 37.20 -6.30
N LEU A 253 -13.58 36.59 -7.02
CA LEU A 253 -12.25 37.10 -7.29
C LEU A 253 -11.89 36.81 -8.75
N GLU A 254 -12.13 37.78 -9.65
CA GLU A 254 -11.94 37.67 -11.10
C GLU A 254 -10.45 37.73 -11.53
N ASP A 255 -9.59 36.99 -10.83
CA ASP A 255 -8.15 36.88 -11.10
C ASP A 255 -7.84 35.70 -12.03
N GLU A 256 -7.33 35.99 -13.23
CA GLU A 256 -6.88 34.99 -14.20
C GLU A 256 -5.79 34.05 -13.64
N SER A 257 -4.98 34.50 -12.67
CA SER A 257 -3.98 33.66 -12.00
C SER A 257 -4.66 32.59 -11.15
N PHE A 258 -5.59 32.99 -10.27
CA PHE A 258 -6.38 32.07 -9.46
C PHE A 258 -7.22 31.10 -10.30
N VAL A 259 -7.84 31.58 -11.39
CA VAL A 259 -8.61 30.73 -12.33
C VAL A 259 -7.73 29.65 -12.97
N ARG A 260 -6.51 29.98 -13.40
CA ARG A 260 -5.55 29.02 -13.97
C ARG A 260 -5.12 27.97 -12.94
N HIS A 261 -4.71 28.40 -11.75
CA HIS A 261 -4.28 27.50 -10.67
C HIS A 261 -5.43 26.57 -10.24
N TYR A 262 -6.66 27.07 -10.12
CA TYR A 262 -7.84 26.26 -9.83
C TYR A 262 -8.06 25.15 -10.89
N GLU A 263 -8.04 25.50 -12.17
CA GLU A 263 -8.21 24.51 -13.24
C GLU A 263 -7.04 23.52 -13.35
N LEU A 264 -5.81 23.92 -12.97
CA LEU A 264 -4.68 23.00 -12.86
C LEU A 264 -4.89 21.99 -11.72
N ILE A 265 -5.11 22.46 -10.49
CA ILE A 265 -5.35 21.59 -9.32
C ILE A 265 -6.52 20.64 -9.57
N LYS A 266 -7.62 21.14 -10.16
CA LYS A 266 -8.76 20.32 -10.58
C LYS A 266 -8.38 19.21 -11.55
N ARG A 267 -7.59 19.50 -12.60
CA ARG A 267 -7.10 18.49 -13.55
C ARG A 267 -6.18 17.46 -12.89
N VAL A 268 -5.34 17.87 -11.94
CA VAL A 268 -4.44 16.95 -11.22
C VAL A 268 -5.24 16.03 -10.28
N ILE A 269 -6.25 16.54 -9.57
CA ILE A 269 -7.17 15.71 -8.77
C ILE A 269 -7.98 14.75 -9.67
N GLU A 270 -8.49 15.22 -10.82
CA GLU A 270 -9.16 14.34 -11.81
C GLU A 270 -8.23 13.28 -12.42
N LYS A 271 -6.90 13.53 -12.50
CA LYS A 271 -5.89 12.54 -12.88
C LYS A 271 -5.66 11.54 -11.74
N PHE A 272 -5.47 12.03 -10.51
CA PHE A 272 -5.25 11.21 -9.32
C PHE A 272 -6.39 10.21 -9.09
N VAL A 273 -7.65 10.67 -9.03
CA VAL A 273 -8.81 9.79 -8.81
C VAL A 273 -8.95 8.75 -9.93
N ARG A 274 -8.72 9.17 -11.19
CA ARG A 274 -8.74 8.28 -12.35
C ARG A 274 -7.66 7.20 -12.29
N ASN A 275 -6.46 7.52 -11.81
CA ASN A 275 -5.36 6.57 -11.72
C ASN A 275 -5.54 5.60 -10.53
N MET A 276 -6.04 6.08 -9.38
CA MET A 276 -6.20 5.24 -8.18
C MET A 276 -7.44 4.33 -8.24
N PHE A 277 -8.58 4.87 -8.70
CA PHE A 277 -9.89 4.21 -8.63
C PHE A 277 -10.52 3.92 -10.01
N GLY A 278 -10.07 4.59 -11.08
CA GLY A 278 -10.59 4.44 -12.43
C GLY A 278 -11.65 5.47 -12.81
N LYS A 279 -12.08 5.44 -14.08
CA LYS A 279 -12.96 6.46 -14.68
C LYS A 279 -14.35 6.57 -14.04
N GLY A 280 -14.84 5.50 -13.39
CA GLY A 280 -16.19 5.44 -12.82
C GLY A 280 -16.43 6.34 -11.60
N TYR A 281 -15.36 6.75 -10.92
CA TYR A 281 -15.40 7.58 -9.70
C TYR A 281 -15.25 9.08 -9.98
N LEU A 282 -15.06 9.47 -11.25
CA LEU A 282 -15.03 10.88 -11.62
C LEU A 282 -16.43 11.48 -11.58
N PRO A 283 -16.59 12.79 -11.30
CA PRO A 283 -17.90 13.43 -11.30
C PRO A 283 -18.52 13.33 -12.69
N SER A 284 -19.66 12.64 -12.79
CA SER A 284 -20.46 12.63 -14.02
C SER A 284 -20.75 14.07 -14.45
N LYS A 285 -20.40 14.42 -15.70
CA LYS A 285 -20.49 15.78 -16.26
C LYS A 285 -21.90 16.44 -16.19
N PHE A 286 -22.91 15.69 -15.75
CA PHE A 286 -24.31 16.09 -15.60
C PHE A 286 -24.75 16.44 -14.16
N LYS A 287 -23.81 16.56 -13.19
CA LYS A 287 -24.12 16.95 -11.80
C LYS A 287 -23.30 18.15 -11.29
N MET A 288 -23.14 19.18 -12.12
CA MET A 288 -22.69 20.52 -11.69
C MET A 288 -23.54 21.63 -12.34
N ASN A 289 -24.85 21.59 -12.04
CA ASN A 289 -25.75 22.74 -12.16
C ASN A 289 -25.97 23.30 -10.75
#